data_AF-A0A1B8UU19-F1
#
_entry.id   AF-A0A1B8UU19-F1
#
_cell.length_a   1.000
_cell.length_b   1.000
_cell.length_c   1.000
_cell.angle_alpha   90.00
_cell.angle_beta   90.00
_cell.angle_gamma   90.00
#
_symmetry.space_group_name_H-M   'P 1'
#
loop_
_entity.id
_entity.type
_entity.pdbx_description
1 polymer ?
#
loop_
_entity_poly.entity_id
_entity_poly.type
_entity_poly.pdbx_seq_one_letter_code
_entity_poly.pdbx_strand_id
1 'polypeptide(L)' 'MWTVITAIVTLIVGIIIGFAGGVYYLRNQMTKMQSDPQMLQKMAKQMGYNLNSKQMQQAQQMMKNKNFKKNR' A
#
# COMPACT_ATOMS: atom_id res chain seq x y z
N MET A 1 -0.30 -17.83 43.26
CA MET A 1 -0.95 -16.53 42.94
C MET A 1 -0.06 -15.66 42.04
N TRP A 2 1.21 -15.43 42.39
CA TRP A 2 2.19 -14.68 41.58
C TRP A 2 2.32 -15.16 40.12
N THR A 3 2.38 -16.48 39.88
CA THR A 3 2.51 -17.09 38.54
C THR A 3 1.34 -16.77 37.60
N VAL A 4 0.13 -16.67 38.15
CA VAL A 4 -1.08 -16.33 37.37
C VAL A 4 -1.02 -14.87 36.92
N ILE A 5 -0.54 -13.98 37.78
CA ILE A 5 -0.34 -12.56 37.47
C ILE A 5 0.70 -12.41 36.35
N THR A 6 1.84 -13.12 36.46
CA THR A 6 2.87 -13.08 35.42
C THR A 6 2.36 -13.61 34.08
N ALA A 7 1.56 -14.68 34.09
CA ALA A 7 0.97 -15.24 32.88
C ALA A 7 0.01 -14.26 32.18
N ILE A 8 -0.84 -13.57 32.94
CA ILE A 8 -1.78 -12.58 32.39
C ILE A 8 -1.03 -11.39 31.78
N VAL A 9 -0.02 -10.86 32.49
CA VAL A 9 0.79 -9.74 31.98
C VAL A 9 1.53 -10.13 30.71
N THR A 10 2.13 -11.33 30.67
CA THR A 10 2.84 -11.84 29.48
C THR A 10 1.90 -11.96 28.28
N LEU A 11 0.66 -12.41 28.49
CA LEU A 11 -0.35 -12.52 27.43
C LEU A 11 -0.73 -11.15 26.87
N ILE A 12 -0.93 -10.16 27.74
CA ILE A 12 -1.25 -8.77 27.35
C ILE A 12 -0.09 -8.15 26.57
N VAL A 13 1.14 -8.30 27.06
CA VAL A 13 2.36 -7.79 26.39
C VAL A 13 2.52 -8.43 25.01
N GLY A 14 2.31 -9.74 24.90
CA GLY A 14 2.34 -10.46 23.62
C GLY A 14 1.31 -9.96 22.63
N ILE A 15 0.08 -9.69 23.08
CA ILE A 15 -0.98 -9.11 22.24
C ILE A 15 -0.61 -7.70 21.77
N ILE A 16 -0.10 -6.86 22.67
CA ILE A 16 0.28 -5.47 22.32
C ILE A 16 1.42 -5.47 21.31
N ILE A 17 2.47 -6.27 21.53
CA ILE A 17 3.61 -6.38 20.61
C ILE A 17 3.17 -6.97 19.27
N GLY A 18 2.37 -8.03 19.29
CA GLY A 18 1.87 -8.69 18.07
C GLY A 18 0.97 -7.76 17.24
N PHE A 19 0.07 -7.02 17.89
CA PHE A 19 -0.81 -6.06 17.22
C PHE A 19 -0.03 -4.86 16.67
N ALA A 20 0.88 -4.27 17.46
CA ALA A 20 1.72 -3.16 17.01
C ALA A 20 2.62 -3.57 15.82
N GLY A 21 3.26 -4.73 15.90
CA GLY A 21 4.08 -5.28 14.82
C GLY A 21 3.26 -5.58 13.56
N GLY A 22 2.08 -6.19 13.72
CA GLY A 22 1.16 -6.49 12.62
C GLY A 22 0.67 -5.24 11.90
N VAL A 23 0.21 -4.22 12.65
CA VAL A 23 -0.23 -2.93 12.07
C VAL A 23 0.91 -2.20 11.38
N TYR A 24 2.12 -2.19 11.98
CA TYR A 24 3.29 -1.57 11.35
C TYR A 24 3.66 -2.26 10.03
N TYR A 25 3.62 -3.59 9.99
CA TYR A 25 3.90 -4.39 8.80
C TYR A 25 2.87 -4.14 7.68
N LEU A 26 1.58 -4.18 8.01
CA LEU A 26 0.49 -3.88 7.08
C LEU A 26 0.58 -2.45 6.55
N ARG A 27 0.84 -1.48 7.43
CA ARG A 27 1.03 -0.07 7.02
C ARG A 27 2.21 0.08 6.06
N ASN A 28 3.35 -0.55 6.35
CA ASN A 28 4.52 -0.49 5.48
C ASN A 28 4.28 -1.13 4.10
N GLN A 29 3.53 -2.25 4.03
CA GLN A 29 3.15 -2.86 2.76
C GLN A 29 2.20 -1.98 1.93
N MET A 30 1.20 -1.38 2.57
CA MET A 30 0.24 -0.50 1.89
C MET A 30 0.90 0.81 1.40
N THR A 31 1.86 1.35 2.17
CA THR A 31 2.64 2.51 1.71
C THR A 31 3.50 2.15 0.50
N LYS A 32 4.13 0.96 0.49
CA LYS A 32 4.89 0.49 -0.68
C LYS A 32 4.00 0.25 -1.90
N MET A 33 2.78 -0.28 -1.74
CA MET A 33 1.82 -0.44 -2.84
C MET A 33 1.32 0.89 -3.41
N GLN A 34 1.29 1.96 -2.63
CA GLN A 34 0.90 3.31 -3.11
C GLN A 34 2.04 4.05 -3.80
N SER A 35 3.28 3.66 -3.52
CA SER A 35 4.48 4.33 -4.05
C SER A 35 4.74 4.01 -5.52
N ASP A 36 4.12 2.95 -6.05
CA ASP A 36 4.26 2.53 -7.43
C ASP A 36 3.04 2.91 -8.28
N PRO A 37 3.04 4.10 -8.92
CA PRO A 37 1.99 4.48 -9.86
C PRO A 37 1.82 3.46 -11.00
N GLN A 38 2.87 2.68 -11.29
CA GLN A 38 2.84 1.59 -12.28
C GLN A 38 2.03 0.37 -11.81
N MET A 39 2.07 0.05 -10.50
CA MET A 39 1.34 -1.09 -9.95
C MET A 39 -0.16 -0.77 -9.81
N LEU A 40 -0.48 0.46 -9.42
CA LEU A 40 -1.86 0.98 -9.42
C LEU A 40 -2.45 1.02 -10.84
N GLN A 41 -1.66 1.39 -11.85
CA GLN A 41 -2.09 1.39 -13.25
C GLN A 41 -2.37 -0.03 -13.79
N LYS A 42 -1.60 -1.03 -13.34
CA LYS A 42 -1.83 -2.45 -13.67
C LYS A 42 -3.06 -3.00 -12.94
N MET A 43 -3.23 -2.67 -11.67
CA MET A 43 -4.40 -3.05 -10.86
C MET A 43 -5.70 -2.46 -11.42
N ALA A 44 -5.70 -1.18 -11.81
CA ALA A 44 -6.83 -0.54 -12.48
C ALA A 44 -7.17 -1.21 -13.83
N LYS A 45 -6.16 -1.60 -14.62
CA LYS A 45 -6.34 -2.34 -15.87
C LYS A 45 -6.92 -3.75 -15.66
N GLN A 46 -6.52 -4.42 -14.59
CA GLN A 46 -6.96 -5.78 -14.26
C GLN A 46 -8.34 -5.82 -13.60
N MET A 47 -8.75 -4.76 -12.88
CA MET A 47 -10.06 -4.66 -12.21
C MET A 47 -11.25 -4.44 -13.17
N GLY A 48 -11.08 -4.63 -14.48
CA GLY A 48 -12.18 -4.58 -15.45
C GLY A 48 -12.42 -3.22 -16.09
N TYR A 49 -11.62 -2.20 -15.79
CA TYR A 49 -11.46 -1.11 -16.75
C TYR A 49 -10.67 -1.65 -17.93
N ASN A 50 -11.40 -2.14 -18.94
CA ASN A 50 -10.88 -2.50 -20.25
C ASN A 50 -10.41 -1.22 -20.94
N LEU A 51 -9.34 -0.62 -20.42
CA LEU A 51 -8.63 0.48 -21.03
C LEU A 51 -8.04 -0.09 -22.30
N ASN A 52 -8.78 0.11 -23.39
CA ASN A 52 -8.34 -0.09 -24.76
C ASN A 52 -6.86 0.34 -24.84
N SER A 53 -5.97 -0.53 -25.34
CA SER A 53 -4.52 -0.31 -25.36
C SER A 53 -4.13 1.07 -25.89
N LYS A 54 -4.95 1.62 -26.80
CA LYS A 54 -4.87 3.01 -27.30
C LYS A 54 -5.09 4.09 -26.24
N GLN A 55 -6.06 3.94 -25.34
CA GLN A 55 -6.33 4.89 -24.24
C GLN A 55 -5.21 4.85 -23.20
N MET A 56 -4.64 3.67 -22.93
CA MET A 56 -3.49 3.54 -22.04
C MET A 56 -2.25 4.25 -22.61
N GLN A 57 -2.01 4.11 -23.91
CA GLN A 57 -0.90 4.79 -24.59
C GLN A 57 -1.12 6.31 -24.65
N GLN A 58 -2.35 6.78 -24.89
CA GLN A 58 -2.72 8.19 -24.79
C GLN A 58 -2.55 8.73 -23.37
N ALA A 59 -2.96 7.99 -22.34
CA ALA A 59 -2.77 8.39 -20.94
C ALA A 59 -1.27 8.48 -20.57
N GLN A 60 -0.44 7.54 -21.05
CA GLN A 60 1.03 7.61 -20.88
C GLN A 60 1.63 8.84 -21.56
N GLN A 61 1.17 9.18 -22.77
CA GLN A 61 1.61 10.39 -23.47
C GLN A 61 1.15 11.67 -22.76
N MET A 62 -0.08 11.71 -22.26
CA MET A 62 -0.60 12.85 -21.49
C MET A 62 0.15 13.03 -20.16
N MET A 63 0.50 11.95 -19.46
CA MET A 63 1.32 12.02 -18.24
C MET A 63 2.74 12.53 -18.54
N LYS A 64 3.37 12.05 -19.61
CA LYS A 64 4.70 12.51 -20.05
C LYS A 64 4.71 14.00 -20.41
N ASN A 65 3.63 14.50 -21.00
CA ASN A 65 3.50 15.92 -21.36
C ASN A 65 3.13 16.84 -20.19
N LYS A 66 2.48 16.34 -19.12
CA LYS A 66 2.21 17.15 -17.91
C LYS A 66 3.47 17.52 -17.14
N ASN A 67 4.49 16.65 -17.12
CA ASN A 67 5.77 16.95 -16.48
C ASN A 67 6.61 17.98 -17.26
N PHE A 68 6.31 18.21 -18.54
CA PHE A 68 7.04 19.19 -19.37
C PHE A 68 6.45 20.62 -19.29
N LYS A 69 5.17 20.77 -18.92
CA LYS A 69 4.48 22.08 -18.87
C LYS A 69 4.56 22.79 -17.49
N LYS A 70 5.29 22.23 -16.52
CA LYS A 70 5.55 22.87 -15.22
C LYS A 70 6.89 23.63 -15.17
N ASN A 71 7.74 23.46 -16.19
CA ASN A 71 9.08 24.07 -16.30
C ASN A 71 9.19 25.10 -17.45
N ARG A 72 8.10 25.78 -17.80
CA ARG A 72 8.16 27.01 -18.60
C ARG A 72 7.38 28.12 -17.93
#